data_AF-A0A522NT29-F1
#
_entry.id   AF-A0A522NT29-F1
#
_cell.length_a   1.000
_cell.length_b   1.000
_cell.length_c   1.000
_cell.angle_alpha   90.00
_cell.angle_beta   90.00
_cell.angle_gamma   90.00
#
_symmetry.space_group_name_H-M   'P 1'
#
loop_
_entity.id
_entity.type
_entity.pdbx_description
1 polymer ?
#
loop_
_entity_poly.entity_id
_entity_poly.type
_entity_poly.pdbx_seq_one_letter_code
_entity_poly.pdbx_strand_id
1 'polypeptide(L)'
;MTMGSNAGIKRNRRPKGVKVVELKVRLEESTEQRLRDAGMASGSLSLSLYLERLVSQLEAERGGLPVLSPTLDGTEVTTTTAA
;
A
#
# COMPACT_ATOMS: atom_id res chain seq x y z
N MET A 1 13.69 18.69 -10.98
CA MET A 1 12.43 17.99 -11.34
C MET A 1 12.72 17.04 -12.49
N THR A 2 13.10 15.81 -12.17
CA THR A 2 13.43 14.82 -13.20
C THR A 2 12.12 14.28 -13.76
N MET A 3 11.85 14.55 -15.04
CA MET A 3 10.74 13.94 -15.77
C MET A 3 11.06 12.45 -15.93
N GLY A 4 10.77 11.66 -14.89
CA GLY A 4 10.86 10.21 -14.95
C GLY A 4 9.93 9.71 -16.03
N SER A 5 10.49 9.05 -17.05
CA SER A 5 9.72 8.44 -18.12
C SER A 5 8.73 7.45 -17.51
N ASN A 6 7.43 7.74 -17.59
CA ASN A 6 6.37 6.84 -17.12
C ASN A 6 6.19 5.62 -18.07
N ALA A 7 7.11 5.41 -19.01
CA ALA A 7 7.10 4.27 -19.92
C ALA A 7 7.23 2.97 -19.11
N GLY A 8 6.32 2.02 -19.35
CA GLY A 8 6.30 0.73 -18.66
C GLY A 8 5.58 0.70 -17.31
N ILE A 9 5.18 1.84 -16.74
CA ILE A 9 4.44 1.85 -15.48
C ILE A 9 2.98 1.43 -15.71
N LYS A 10 2.57 0.33 -15.07
CA LYS A 10 1.18 -0.13 -15.01
C LYS A 10 0.35 0.83 -14.18
N ARG A 11 -0.57 1.53 -14.85
CA ARG A 11 -1.45 2.52 -14.23
C ARG A 11 -2.69 1.87 -13.66
N ASN A 12 -3.24 2.49 -12.62
CA ASN A 12 -4.55 2.14 -12.08
C ASN A 12 -5.67 2.57 -13.05
N ARG A 13 -5.91 1.78 -14.11
CA ARG A 13 -7.03 1.98 -15.04
C ARG A 13 -8.26 1.33 -14.44
N ARG A 14 -9.15 2.13 -13.86
CA ARG A 14 -10.40 1.62 -13.28
C ARG A 14 -11.35 1.14 -14.37
N PRO A 15 -12.16 0.09 -14.11
CA PRO A 15 -13.23 -0.32 -15.00
C PRO A 15 -14.21 0.82 -15.27
N LYS A 16 -14.81 0.81 -16.47
CA LYS A 16 -15.85 1.78 -16.83
C LYS A 16 -17.02 1.66 -15.84
N GLY A 17 -17.50 2.81 -15.35
CA GLY A 17 -18.62 2.88 -14.40
C GLY A 17 -18.23 2.87 -12.92
N VAL A 18 -16.94 2.68 -12.58
CA VAL A 18 -16.46 2.82 -11.20
C VAL A 18 -16.16 4.29 -10.91
N LYS A 19 -16.72 4.80 -9.81
CA LYS A 19 -16.41 6.15 -9.32
C LYS A 19 -14.94 6.22 -8.92
N VAL A 20 -14.21 7.16 -9.51
CA VAL A 20 -12.83 7.47 -9.11
C VAL A 20 -12.88 8.56 -8.06
N VAL A 21 -12.14 8.36 -6.97
CA VAL A 21 -11.93 9.37 -5.93
C VAL A 21 -10.45 9.76 -5.97
N GLU A 22 -10.17 11.04 -6.10
CA GLU A 22 -8.82 11.57 -5.95
C GLU A 22 -8.56 11.86 -4.47
N LEU A 23 -7.42 11.39 -3.96
CA LEU A 23 -7.02 11.57 -2.57
C LEU A 23 -5.67 12.28 -2.52
N LYS A 24 -5.63 13.43 -1.81
CA LYS A 24 -4.38 14.10 -1.49
C LYS A 24 -3.85 13.57 -0.16
N VAL A 25 -2.76 12.80 -0.22
CA VAL A 25 -2.07 12.26 0.96
C VAL A 25 -0.79 13.05 1.20
N ARG A 26 -0.48 13.36 2.46
CA ARG A 26 0.81 13.91 2.87
C ARG A 26 1.64 12.79 3.47
N LEU A 27 2.78 12.51 2.86
CA LEU A 27 3.73 11.49 3.30
C LEU A 27 5.06 12.16 3.61
N GLU A 28 5.82 11.55 4.50
CA GLU A 28 7.25 11.81 4.59
C GLU A 28 7.92 11.37 3.28
N GLU A 29 8.94 12.10 2.83
CA GLU A 29 9.66 11.82 1.59
C GLU A 29 10.23 10.39 1.55
N SER A 30 10.84 9.95 2.66
CA SER A 30 11.40 8.60 2.78
C SER A 30 10.34 7.50 2.65
N THR A 31 9.12 7.77 3.11
CA THR A 31 7.98 6.86 3.02
C THR A 31 7.42 6.82 1.62
N GLU A 32 7.28 7.98 0.96
CA GLU A 32 6.87 8.03 -0.44
C GLU A 32 7.83 7.23 -1.33
N GLN A 33 9.15 7.44 -1.16
CA GLN A 33 10.16 6.76 -1.97
C GLN A 33 10.09 5.23 -1.79
N ARG A 34 10.02 4.75 -0.54
CA ARG A 34 9.87 3.32 -0.24
C ARG A 34 8.65 2.69 -0.91
N LEU A 35 7.50 3.39 -0.89
CA LEU A 35 6.28 2.90 -1.55
C LEU A 35 6.42 2.86 -3.07
N ARG A 36 7.09 3.85 -3.66
CA ARG A 36 7.36 3.87 -5.11
C ARG A 36 8.29 2.73 -5.50
N ASP A 37 9.38 2.53 -4.78
CA ASP A 37 10.34 1.46 -5.06
C ASP A 37 9.71 0.08 -4.93
N ALA A 38 8.88 -0.13 -3.89
CA ALA A 38 8.12 -1.37 -3.73
C ALA A 38 7.11 -1.60 -4.86
N GLY A 39 6.42 -0.54 -5.32
CA GLY A 39 5.55 -0.59 -6.49
C GLY A 39 6.31 -0.95 -7.77
N MET A 40 7.52 -0.43 -7.94
CA MET A 40 8.38 -0.77 -9.07
C MET A 40 8.85 -2.23 -9.03
N ALA A 41 9.29 -2.71 -7.87
CA ALA A 41 9.68 -4.10 -7.65
C ALA A 41 8.50 -5.07 -7.87
N SER A 42 7.28 -4.64 -7.59
CA SER A 42 6.03 -5.42 -7.78
C SER A 42 5.55 -5.47 -9.25
N GLY A 43 6.44 -5.23 -10.21
CA GLY A 43 6.13 -5.26 -11.64
C GLY A 43 5.75 -3.90 -12.22
N SER A 44 6.47 -2.85 -11.81
CA SER A 44 6.34 -1.47 -12.33
C SER A 44 4.94 -0.89 -12.13
N LEU A 45 4.40 -0.98 -10.92
CA LEU A 45 3.08 -0.47 -10.59
C LEU A 45 3.14 1.03 -10.26
N SER A 46 2.16 1.79 -10.74
CA SER A 46 1.93 3.15 -10.23
C SER A 46 1.57 3.10 -8.74
N LEU A 47 1.93 4.14 -7.98
CA LEU A 47 1.69 4.20 -6.53
C LEU A 47 0.22 3.89 -6.16
N SER A 48 -0.75 4.47 -6.87
CA SER A 48 -2.17 4.20 -6.61
C SER A 48 -2.58 2.75 -6.89
N LEU A 49 -2.01 2.11 -7.92
CA LEU A 49 -2.26 0.69 -8.19
C LEU A 49 -1.58 -0.19 -7.14
N TYR A 50 -0.38 0.16 -6.73
CA TYR A 50 0.35 -0.56 -5.69
C TYR A 50 -0.42 -0.56 -4.36
N LEU A 51 -0.90 0.61 -3.92
CA LEU A 51 -1.68 0.72 -2.68
C LEU A 51 -2.98 -0.10 -2.72
N GLU A 52 -3.68 -0.12 -3.85
CA GLU A 52 -4.90 -0.93 -4.01
C GLU A 52 -4.61 -2.43 -3.93
N ARG A 53 -3.49 -2.87 -4.54
CA ARG A 53 -3.06 -4.27 -4.43
C ARG A 53 -2.67 -4.63 -3.01
N LEU A 54 -2.00 -3.73 -2.30
CA LEU A 54 -1.64 -3.91 -0.91
C LEU A 54 -2.89 -4.03 -0.02
N VAL A 55 -3.92 -3.21 -0.26
CA VAL A 55 -5.21 -3.31 0.44
C VAL A 55 -5.85 -4.68 0.18
N SER A 56 -5.99 -5.09 -1.08
CA SER A 56 -6.58 -6.39 -1.41
C SER A 56 -5.80 -7.57 -0.81
N GLN A 57 -4.47 -7.47 -0.74
CA GLN A 57 -3.63 -8.48 -0.12
C GLN A 57 -3.89 -8.55 1.39
N LEU A 58 -3.89 -7.42 2.10
CA LEU A 58 -4.16 -7.38 3.54
C LEU A 58 -5.56 -7.89 3.87
N GLU A 59 -6.57 -7.55 3.06
CA GLU A 59 -7.92 -8.06 3.21
C GLU A 59 -7.98 -9.58 3.00
N ALA A 60 -7.29 -10.11 2.00
CA ALA A 60 -7.23 -11.55 1.76
C ALA A 60 -6.51 -12.30 2.88
N GLU A 61 -5.44 -11.72 3.44
CA GLU A 61 -4.62 -12.33 4.50
C GLU A 61 -5.27 -12.24 5.88
N ARG A 62 -5.99 -11.15 6.17
CA ARG A 62 -6.46 -10.82 7.54
C ARG A 62 -7.97 -10.70 7.67
N GLY A 63 -8.71 -10.87 6.57
CA GLY A 63 -10.16 -10.63 6.53
C GLY A 63 -10.54 -9.14 6.53
N GLY A 64 -9.57 -8.22 6.54
CA GLY A 64 -9.80 -6.78 6.55
C GLY A 64 -8.52 -5.96 6.69
N LEU A 65 -8.62 -4.64 6.52
CA LEU A 65 -7.52 -3.72 6.79
C LEU A 65 -7.23 -3.62 8.29
N PRO A 66 -5.95 -3.57 8.71
CA PRO A 66 -5.59 -3.45 10.11
C PRO A 66 -6.05 -2.09 10.67
N VAL A 67 -6.70 -2.12 11.83
CA VAL A 67 -7.02 -0.91 12.61
C VAL A 67 -5.79 -0.56 13.44
N LEU A 68 -5.15 0.56 13.11
CA LEU A 68 -4.00 1.06 13.83
C LEU A 68 -4.48 1.91 15.02
N SER A 69 -4.59 1.31 16.20
CA SER A 69 -4.87 2.06 17.42
C SER A 69 -3.60 2.73 17.94
N PRO A 70 -3.64 4.00 18.37
CA PRO A 70 -2.49 4.72 18.91
C PRO A 70 -1.98 4.16 20.25
N THR A 71 -2.65 3.15 20.82
CA THR A 71 -2.34 2.56 22.13
C THR A 71 -1.61 1.20 22.06
N LEU A 72 -1.07 0.78 20.92
CA LEU A 72 -0.36 -0.50 20.80
C LEU A 72 1.16 -0.36 20.64
N ASP A 73 1.76 0.55 21.41
CA ASP A 73 3.14 0.40 21.91
C ASP A 73 3.12 -0.34 23.27
N GLY A 74 2.35 -1.42 23.35
CA GLY A 74 2.34 -2.36 24.45
C GLY A 74 2.67 -3.73 23.88
N THR A 75 3.88 -4.20 24.15
CA THR A 75 4.35 -5.57 23.87
C THR A 75 3.30 -6.63 24.18
N GLU A 76 2.84 -7.37 23.17
CA GLU A 76 2.33 -8.73 23.37
C GLU A 76 3.28 -9.72 22.70
N VAL A 77 4.30 -10.12 23.46
CA VAL A 77 4.95 -11.42 23.28
C VAL A 77 4.00 -12.45 23.86
N THR A 78 3.15 -13.06 23.04
CA THR A 78 2.43 -14.26 23.46
C THR A 78 3.29 -15.48 23.13
N THR A 79 4.28 -15.75 23.99
CA THR A 79 4.80 -17.11 24.10
C THR A 79 3.69 -17.95 24.73
N THR A 80 3.11 -18.87 23.99
CA THR A 80 2.37 -19.99 24.59
C THR A 80 2.87 -21.27 23.96
N THR A 81 3.84 -21.87 24.64
CA THR A 81 4.15 -23.30 24.57
C THR A 81 2.92 -24.07 25.04
N ALA A 82 2.44 -25.02 24.24
CA ALA A 82 1.54 -26.07 24.69
C ALA A 82 2.32 -27.40 24.78
N ALA A 83 2.04 -28.12 25.86
CA ALA A 83 2.76 -29.25 26.43
C ALA A 83 2.57 -30.57 25.68
#